data_AF-A0A371WU44-F1
#
_entry.id   AF-A0A371WU44-F1
#
_cell.length_a   1.000
_cell.length_b   1.000
_cell.length_c   1.000
_cell.angle_alpha   90.00
_cell.angle_beta   90.00
_cell.angle_gamma   90.00
#
_symmetry.space_group_name_H-M   'P 1'
#
loop_
_entity.id
_entity.type
_entity.pdbx_description
1 polymer ?
#
loop_
_entity_poly.entity_id
_entity_poly.type
_entity_poly.pdbx_seq_one_letter_code
_entity_poly.pdbx_strand_id
1 'polypeptide(L)'
;MVDWLRQTFPANTAKHAAQALDVPVRTVENWLTGAAKPSAGAIFAMIGLWGPDFLKAVMPEPPGWIDAASLAVEHLALQRRLVALNRQQEALREGAWA
;
A
#
# COMPACT_ATOMS: atom_id res chain seq x y z
N MET A 1 9.35 -3.21 -8.86
CA MET A 1 7.92 -3.62 -8.87
C MET A 1 7.73 -5.06 -8.42
N VAL A 2 8.36 -6.05 -9.07
CA VAL A 2 8.26 -7.46 -8.65
C VAL A 2 8.68 -7.64 -7.18
N ASP A 3 9.78 -7.01 -6.77
CA ASP A 3 10.25 -7.09 -5.38
C ASP A 3 9.26 -6.49 -4.40
N TRP A 4 8.64 -5.35 -4.75
CA TRP A 4 7.55 -4.77 -3.96
C TRP A 4 6.41 -5.78 -3.76
N LEU A 5 5.90 -6.37 -4.85
CA LEU A 5 4.82 -7.35 -4.76
C LEU A 5 5.19 -8.55 -3.87
N ARG A 6 6.43 -9.06 -3.99
CA ARG A 6 6.91 -10.18 -3.18
C ARG A 6 7.07 -9.80 -1.71
N GLN A 7 7.46 -8.56 -1.41
CA GLN A 7 7.56 -8.07 -0.03
C GLN A 7 6.18 -7.82 0.58
N THR A 8 5.25 -7.23 -0.17
CA THR A 8 3.87 -6.99 0.27
C THR A 8 3.09 -8.30 0.46
N PHE A 9 3.31 -9.29 -0.42
CA PHE A 9 2.66 -10.59 -0.37
C PHE A 9 3.67 -11.74 -0.45
N PRO A 10 4.33 -12.11 0.68
CA PRO A 10 5.40 -13.11 0.70
C PRO A 10 4.96 -14.52 0.29
N ALA A 11 3.71 -14.88 0.58
CA ALA A 11 3.10 -16.13 0.16
C ALA A 11 2.02 -15.88 -0.88
N ASN A 12 1.95 -16.73 -1.91
CA ASN A 12 0.96 -16.66 -2.98
C ASN A 12 0.89 -15.27 -3.64
N THR A 13 2.06 -14.65 -3.91
CA THR A 13 2.19 -13.28 -4.41
C THR A 13 1.22 -12.96 -5.55
N ALA A 14 1.18 -13.82 -6.58
CA ALA A 14 0.33 -13.61 -7.75
C ALA A 14 -1.16 -13.53 -7.38
N LYS A 15 -1.63 -14.43 -6.51
CA LYS A 15 -3.04 -14.50 -6.10
C LYS A 15 -3.44 -13.25 -5.30
N HIS A 16 -2.65 -12.89 -4.29
CA HIS A 16 -3.00 -11.75 -3.42
C HIS A 16 -2.86 -10.41 -4.16
N ALA A 17 -1.82 -10.23 -4.98
CA ALA A 17 -1.68 -9.02 -5.78
C ALA A 17 -2.79 -8.90 -6.84
N ALA A 18 -3.19 -10.00 -7.46
CA ALA A 18 -4.30 -10.03 -8.41
C ALA A 18 -5.63 -9.62 -7.76
N GLN A 19 -5.90 -10.14 -6.56
CA GLN A 19 -7.07 -9.75 -5.78
C GLN A 19 -7.02 -8.26 -5.38
N ALA A 20 -5.86 -7.76 -4.98
CA ALA A 20 -5.71 -6.37 -4.54
C ALA A 20 -5.84 -5.37 -5.70
N LEU A 21 -5.38 -5.74 -6.90
CA LEU A 21 -5.38 -4.89 -8.09
C LEU A 21 -6.60 -5.12 -9.01
N ASP A 22 -7.48 -6.06 -8.65
CA ASP A 22 -8.63 -6.49 -9.46
C ASP A 22 -8.24 -6.86 -10.90
N VAL A 23 -7.23 -7.72 -11.04
CA VAL A 23 -6.76 -8.24 -12.33
C VAL A 23 -6.68 -9.76 -12.30
N PRO A 24 -6.67 -10.45 -13.47
CA PRO A 24 -6.48 -11.89 -13.50
C PRO A 24 -5.14 -12.31 -12.87
N VAL A 25 -5.14 -13.43 -12.12
CA VAL A 25 -3.92 -14.01 -11.52
C VAL A 25 -2.82 -14.22 -12.56
N ARG A 26 -3.20 -14.70 -13.75
CA ARG A 26 -2.28 -14.93 -14.86
C ARG A 26 -1.55 -13.67 -15.32
N THR A 27 -2.20 -12.51 -15.24
CA THR A 27 -1.59 -11.22 -15.57
C THR A 27 -0.44 -10.92 -14.61
N VAL A 28 -0.66 -11.14 -13.31
CA VAL A 28 0.39 -10.94 -12.30
C VAL A 28 1.48 -11.98 -12.42
N GLU A 29 1.16 -13.25 -12.68
CA GLU A 29 2.17 -14.28 -12.97
C GLU A 29 3.10 -13.87 -14.10
N ASN A 30 2.54 -13.36 -15.21
CA ASN A 30 3.34 -12.88 -16.34
C ASN A 30 4.25 -11.70 -15.97
N TRP A 31 3.83 -10.85 -15.04
CA TRP A 31 4.70 -9.78 -14.50
C TRP A 31 5.81 -10.33 -13.63
N LEU A 32 5.52 -11.31 -12.76
CA LEU A 32 6.48 -11.92 -11.85
C LEU A 32 7.54 -12.74 -12.58
N THR A 33 7.20 -13.37 -13.71
CA THR A 33 8.14 -14.11 -14.56
C THR A 33 8.87 -13.24 -15.58
N GLY A 34 8.47 -11.98 -15.73
CA GLY A 34 9.01 -11.06 -16.73
C GLY A 34 8.50 -11.32 -18.16
N ALA A 35 7.54 -12.23 -18.35
CA ALA A 35 6.91 -12.50 -19.63
C ALA A 35 6.11 -11.30 -20.17
N ALA A 36 5.63 -10.41 -19.28
CA ALA A 36 4.99 -9.16 -19.65
C ALA A 36 5.35 -8.04 -18.67
N LYS A 37 5.27 -6.79 -19.12
CA LYS A 37 5.35 -5.60 -18.26
C LYS A 37 3.94 -5.13 -17.86
N PRO A 38 3.74 -4.52 -16.69
CA PRO A 38 2.48 -3.85 -16.37
C PRO A 38 2.18 -2.73 -17.36
N SER A 39 0.90 -2.54 -17.70
CA SER A 39 0.46 -1.38 -18.46
C SER A 39 0.55 -0.11 -17.60
N ALA A 40 0.53 1.06 -18.23
CA ALA A 40 0.46 2.34 -17.51
C ALA A 40 -0.76 2.39 -16.56
N GLY A 41 -1.92 1.88 -17.00
CA GLY A 41 -3.12 1.76 -16.15
C GLY A 41 -2.89 0.88 -14.92
N ALA A 42 -2.20 -0.25 -15.07
CA ALA A 42 -1.83 -1.10 -13.94
C ALA A 42 -0.88 -0.38 -12.97
N ILE A 43 0.10 0.38 -13.49
CA ILE A 43 0.99 1.20 -12.65
C ILE A 43 0.20 2.26 -11.88
N PHE A 44 -0.75 2.98 -12.51
CA PHE A 44 -1.60 3.94 -11.81
C PHE A 44 -2.49 3.29 -10.75
N ALA A 45 -3.01 2.08 -11.00
CA ALA A 45 -3.76 1.33 -9.99
C ALA A 45 -2.88 0.99 -8.77
N MET A 46 -1.63 0.56 -9.00
CA MET A 46 -0.67 0.29 -7.93
C MET A 46 -0.33 1.56 -7.13
N ILE A 47 -0.16 2.71 -7.81
CA ILE A 47 0.06 4.00 -7.16
C ILE A 47 -1.16 4.40 -6.33
N GLY A 48 -2.38 4.20 -6.84
CA GLY A 48 -3.60 4.49 -6.10
C GLY A 48 -3.76 3.63 -4.85
N LEU A 49 -3.31 2.36 -4.91
CA LEU A 49 -3.42 1.41 -3.81
C LEU A 49 -2.36 1.61 -2.72
N TRP A 50 -1.10 1.82 -3.11
CA TRP A 50 0.05 1.83 -2.20
C TRP A 50 0.71 3.19 -2.04
N GLY A 51 0.37 4.16 -2.88
CA GLY A 51 0.80 5.54 -2.75
C GLY A 51 2.31 5.75 -2.94
N PRO A 52 2.90 6.73 -2.21
CA PRO A 52 4.29 7.15 -2.42
C PRO A 52 5.32 6.08 -2.05
N ASP A 53 5.02 5.17 -1.12
CA ASP A 53 5.95 4.11 -0.72
C ASP A 53 6.22 3.13 -1.88
N PHE A 54 5.19 2.82 -2.66
CA PHE A 54 5.36 2.04 -3.88
C PHE A 54 6.24 2.77 -4.89
N LEU A 55 5.99 4.07 -5.11
CA LEU A 55 6.80 4.88 -6.03
C LEU A 55 8.28 4.89 -5.61
N LYS A 56 8.54 5.10 -4.31
CA LYS A 56 9.88 5.06 -3.72
C LYS A 56 10.57 3.72 -3.95
N ALA A 57 9.84 2.61 -3.83
CA ALA A 57 10.39 1.27 -3.99
C ALA A 57 10.63 0.86 -5.47
N VAL A 58 9.95 1.49 -6.43
CA VAL A 58 10.02 1.08 -7.84
C VAL A 58 10.78 2.06 -8.74
N MET A 59 11.04 3.27 -8.29
CA MET A 59 11.85 4.26 -9.00
C MET A 59 13.34 4.11 -8.63
N PRO A 60 14.26 3.97 -9.60
CA PRO A 60 15.69 3.91 -9.33
C PRO A 60 16.23 5.18 -8.65
N GLU A 61 15.69 6.34 -9.04
CA GLU A 61 16.03 7.65 -8.50
C GLU A 61 14.74 8.43 -8.25
N PRO A 62 14.09 8.24 -7.09
CA PRO A 62 12.85 8.93 -6.77
C PRO A 62 13.12 10.43 -6.57
N PRO A 63 12.30 11.32 -7.17
CA PRO A 63 12.35 12.75 -6.86
C PRO A 63 12.21 13.01 -5.36
N GLY A 64 12.95 14.00 -4.83
CA GLY A 64 12.98 14.28 -3.38
C GLY A 64 11.62 14.61 -2.75
N TRP A 65 10.60 14.99 -3.54
CA TRP A 65 9.25 15.20 -3.02
C TRP A 65 8.55 13.90 -2.58
N ILE A 66 8.97 12.74 -3.10
CA ILE A 66 8.36 11.44 -2.77
C ILE A 66 8.60 11.09 -1.31
N ASP A 67 9.80 11.35 -0.77
CA ASP A 67 10.09 11.13 0.65
C ASP A 67 9.21 11.98 1.55
N ALA A 68 9.04 13.25 1.21
CA ALA A 68 8.13 14.15 1.91
C ALA A 68 6.68 13.67 1.84
N ALA A 69 6.25 13.13 0.68
CA ALA A 69 4.92 12.57 0.50
C ALA A 69 4.70 11.30 1.35
N SER A 70 5.66 10.37 1.38
CA SER A 70 5.61 9.18 2.24
C SER A 70 5.49 9.55 3.72
N LEU A 71 6.32 10.48 4.20
CA LEU A 71 6.25 10.96 5.58
C LEU A 71 4.91 11.63 5.90
N ALA A 72 4.35 12.42 4.97
CA ALA A 72 3.06 13.06 5.16
C ALA A 72 1.91 12.03 5.27
N VAL A 73 1.94 10.97 4.45
CA VAL A 73 0.96 9.87 4.51
C VAL A 73 1.06 9.13 5.84
N GLU A 74 2.27 8.78 6.29
CA GLU A 74 2.50 8.12 7.57
C GLU A 74 2.03 8.98 8.75
N HIS A 75 2.38 10.27 8.74
CA HIS A 75 1.96 11.22 9.77
C HIS A 75 0.42 11.30 9.88
N LEU A 76 -0.28 11.40 8.74
CA LEU A 76 -1.74 11.41 8.72
C LEU A 76 -2.35 10.10 9.25
N ALA A 77 -1.76 8.96 8.92
CA ALA A 77 -2.19 7.66 9.42
C ALA A 77 -2.05 7.56 10.94
N LEU A 78 -0.92 8.02 11.48
CA LEU A 78 -0.67 8.08 12.92
C LEU A 78 -1.67 9.01 13.63
N GLN A 79 -1.93 10.20 13.07
CA GLN A 79 -2.91 11.13 13.60
C GLN A 79 -4.33 10.54 13.66
N ARG A 80 -4.76 9.85 12.59
CA ARG A 80 -6.07 9.15 12.59
C ARG A 80 -6.15 8.09 13.66
N ARG A 81 -5.06 7.35 13.89
CA ARG A 81 -5.00 6.33 14.93
C ARG A 81 -5.06 6.94 16.33
N LEU A 82 -4.39 8.06 16.59
CA LEU A 82 -4.51 8.79 17.85
C LEU A 82 -5.95 9.21 18.13
N VAL A 83 -6.62 9.80 17.14
CA VAL A 83 -8.03 10.20 17.28
C VAL A 83 -8.93 9.00 17.60
N ALA A 84 -8.73 7.87 16.90
CA ALA A 84 -9.53 6.66 17.15
C ALA A 84 -9.31 6.10 18.56
N LEU A 85 -8.06 6.06 19.04
CA LEU A 85 -7.73 5.58 20.38
C LEU A 85 -8.30 6.48 21.48
N ASN A 86 -8.21 7.81 21.31
CA ASN A 86 -8.77 8.75 22.28
C ASN A 86 -10.28 8.56 22.43
N ARG A 87 -11.01 8.38 21.31
CA ARG A 87 -12.46 8.08 21.35
C ARG A 87 -12.78 6.78 22.08
N GLN A 88 -11.96 5.73 21.88
CA GLN A 88 -12.13 4.47 22.60
C GLN A 88 -11.90 4.64 24.11
N GLN A 89 -10.90 5.42 24.51
CA GLN A 89 -10.63 5.71 25.91
C GLN A 89 -11.77 6.51 26.58
N GLU A 90 -12.33 7.49 25.89
CA GLU A 90 -13.49 8.26 26.37
C GLU A 90 -14.70 7.36 26.57
N ALA A 91 -15.04 6.53 25.59
CA ALA A 91 -16.16 5.58 25.69
C ALA A 91 -15.97 4.58 26.86
N LEU A 92 -14.75 4.08 27.07
CA LEU A 92 -14.45 3.20 28.21
C LEU A 92 -14.54 3.92 29.55
N ARG A 93 -14.15 5.19 29.62
CA ARG A 93 -14.31 5.99 30.84
C ARG A 93 -15.80 6.20 31.13
N GLU A 94 -16.58 6.65 30.17
CA GLU A 94 -18.02 6.91 30.37
C GLU A 94 -18.78 5.64 30.77
N GLY A 95 -18.48 4.49 30.15
CA GLY A 95 -19.07 3.20 30.53
C GLY A 95 -18.60 2.63 31.87
N ALA A 96 -17.49 3.12 32.43
CA ALA A 96 -17.01 2.73 33.76
C ALA A 96 -17.60 3.58 34.90
N TRP A 97 -18.24 4.71 34.57
CA TRP A 97 -18.89 5.62 35.54
C TRP A 97 -20.42 5.70 35.34
N ALA A 98 -20.99 4.86 34.48
CA ALA A 98 -22.43 4.67 34.27
C ALA A 98 -22.92 3.41 34.98
#